data_AF-A0A2E7MP00-F1
#
_entry.id   AF-A0A2E7MP00-F1
#
_cell.length_a   1.000
_cell.length_b   1.000
_cell.length_c   1.000
_cell.angle_alpha   90.00
_cell.angle_beta   90.00
_cell.angle_gamma   90.00
#
_symmetry.space_group_name_H-M   'P 1'
#
loop_
_entity.id
_entity.type
_entity.pdbx_description
1 polymer ?
#
loop_
_entity_poly.entity_id
_entity_poly.type
_entity_poly.pdbx_seq_one_letter_code
_entity_poly.pdbx_strand_id
1 'polypeptide(L)'
;FRKSLQFLLTGFAIMSVILGALSPVSFFATLNMPSSGDGTGRFAWHGASLLMHTCLIAFAGITAHTRLLHYVREFADSSRAGTHAFFAWLAGNLFVGAQVSWNLRPFFVSPGLKVEFLREDPFNGNFYEAVIVAFKNVSQI
;
A
#
# COMPACT_ATOMS: atom_id res chain seq x y z
N PHE A 1 -19.30 -16.12 13.41
CA PHE A 1 -18.97 -16.12 11.98
C PHE A 1 -19.63 -15.00 11.18
N ARG A 2 -20.98 -14.93 11.07
CA ARG A 2 -21.69 -13.89 10.28
C ARG A 2 -21.30 -12.44 10.65
N LYS A 3 -21.29 -12.10 11.94
CA LYS A 3 -20.91 -10.75 12.41
C LYS A 3 -19.46 -10.40 12.05
N SER A 4 -18.53 -11.32 12.27
CA SER A 4 -17.11 -11.14 11.94
C SER A 4 -16.88 -10.91 10.44
N LEU A 5 -17.59 -11.65 9.58
CA LEU A 5 -17.53 -11.46 8.13
C LEU A 5 -18.09 -10.10 7.70
N GLN A 6 -19.21 -9.68 8.30
CA GLN A 6 -19.80 -8.36 8.04
C GLN A 6 -18.83 -7.23 8.42
N PHE A 7 -18.18 -7.32 9.60
CA PHE A 7 -17.17 -6.34 10.01
C PHE A 7 -16.00 -6.26 9.03
N LEU A 8 -15.52 -7.40 8.53
CA LEU A 8 -14.45 -7.46 7.55
C LEU A 8 -14.85 -6.78 6.22
N LEU A 9 -16.02 -7.13 5.69
CA LEU A 9 -16.54 -6.56 4.44
C LEU A 9 -16.79 -5.05 4.56
N THR A 10 -17.32 -4.59 5.70
CA THR A 10 -17.49 -3.17 5.97
C THR A 10 -16.15 -2.45 6.06
N GLY A 11 -15.12 -3.06 6.67
CA GLY A 11 -13.76 -2.53 6.69
C GLY A 11 -13.19 -2.33 5.28
N PHE A 12 -13.33 -3.34 4.41
CA PHE A 12 -12.92 -3.25 3.00
C PHE A 12 -13.72 -2.20 2.23
N ALA A 13 -15.04 -2.10 2.45
CA ALA A 13 -15.87 -1.10 1.79
C ALA A 13 -15.43 0.33 2.16
N ILE A 14 -15.17 0.59 3.45
CA ILE A 14 -14.68 1.90 3.91
C ILE A 14 -13.30 2.19 3.31
N MET A 15 -12.39 1.21 3.30
CA MET A 15 -11.07 1.35 2.69
C MET A 15 -11.17 1.71 1.21
N SER A 16 -12.02 1.02 0.44
CA SER A 16 -12.26 1.32 -0.98
C SER A 16 -12.82 2.72 -1.22
N VAL A 17 -13.72 3.19 -0.35
CA VAL A 17 -14.26 4.56 -0.45
C VAL A 17 -13.18 5.60 -0.16
N ILE A 18 -12.34 5.40 0.86
CA ILE A 18 -11.22 6.31 1.18
C ILE A 18 -10.23 6.35 0.02
N LEU A 19 -9.85 5.20 -0.53
CA LEU A 19 -8.94 5.13 -1.67
C LEU A 19 -9.55 5.76 -2.93
N GLY A 20 -10.85 5.54 -3.18
CA GLY A 20 -11.57 6.22 -4.25
C GLY A 20 -11.55 7.74 -4.10
N ALA A 21 -11.74 8.25 -2.87
CA ALA A 21 -11.67 9.67 -2.58
C ALA A 21 -10.24 10.25 -2.70
N LEU A 22 -9.20 9.45 -2.48
CA LEU A 22 -7.81 9.83 -2.65
C LEU A 22 -7.31 9.66 -4.11
N SER A 23 -8.07 8.97 -4.97
CA SER A 23 -7.71 8.75 -6.37
C SER A 23 -7.42 10.04 -7.18
N PRO A 24 -8.11 11.19 -6.95
CA PRO A 24 -7.78 12.43 -7.65
C PRO A 24 -6.39 12.95 -7.28
N VAL A 25 -5.91 12.69 -6.05
CA VAL A 25 -4.58 13.10 -5.58
C VAL A 25 -3.51 12.30 -6.33
N SER A 26 -3.66 10.97 -6.41
CA SER A 26 -2.75 10.12 -7.21
C SER A 26 -2.79 10.45 -8.69
N PHE A 27 -3.97 10.77 -9.22
CA PHE A 27 -4.12 11.18 -10.62
C PHE A 27 -3.40 12.51 -10.88
N PHE A 28 -3.59 13.51 -10.03
CA PHE A 28 -2.90 14.79 -10.15
C PHE A 28 -1.38 14.67 -10.04
N ALA A 29 -0.88 13.85 -9.11
CA ALA A 29 0.56 13.56 -9.01
C ALA A 29 1.11 12.94 -10.30
N THR A 30 0.33 12.09 -10.97
CA THR A 30 0.71 11.47 -12.25
C THR A 30 0.73 12.49 -13.40
N LEU A 31 -0.20 13.44 -13.41
CA LEU A 31 -0.23 14.53 -14.40
C LEU A 31 0.96 15.48 -14.29
N ASN A 32 1.51 15.66 -13.08
CA ASN A 32 2.69 16.49 -12.85
C ASN A 32 4.02 15.74 -13.06
N MET A 33 3.98 14.49 -13.53
CA MET A 33 5.19 13.72 -13.77
C MET A 33 5.96 14.33 -14.96
N PRO A 34 7.24 14.71 -14.80
CA PRO A 34 8.01 15.30 -15.87
C PRO A 34 8.15 14.33 -17.04
N SER A 35 8.14 14.88 -18.25
CA SER A 35 8.23 14.09 -19.47
C SER A 35 9.50 13.24 -19.44
N SER A 36 9.40 12.03 -19.96
CA SER A 36 10.41 10.96 -19.88
C SER A 36 11.79 11.26 -20.51
N GLY A 37 12.11 12.51 -20.86
CA GLY A 37 13.39 12.93 -21.45
C GLY A 37 14.58 12.88 -20.49
N ASP A 38 14.38 13.12 -19.19
CA ASP A 38 15.49 13.24 -18.23
C ASP A 38 15.71 11.91 -17.47
N GLY A 39 16.81 11.21 -17.82
CA GLY A 39 17.08 9.84 -17.38
C GLY A 39 17.16 9.63 -15.86
N THR A 40 17.66 10.61 -15.10
CA THR A 40 17.76 10.54 -13.63
C THR A 40 16.44 10.85 -12.93
N GLY A 41 15.67 11.82 -13.45
CA GLY A 41 14.36 12.18 -12.90
C GLY A 41 13.36 11.02 -12.96
N ARG A 42 13.39 10.23 -14.05
CA ARG A 42 12.45 9.11 -14.26
C ARG A 42 12.42 8.09 -13.11
N PHE A 43 13.58 7.71 -12.57
CA PHE A 43 13.67 6.74 -11.47
C PHE A 43 13.25 7.33 -10.13
N ALA A 44 13.55 8.61 -9.91
CA ALA A 44 13.09 9.39 -8.77
C ALA A 44 11.56 9.48 -8.73
N TRP A 45 10.92 9.81 -9.85
CA TRP A 45 9.45 9.92 -9.95
C TRP A 45 8.74 8.58 -9.83
N HIS A 46 9.30 7.52 -10.41
CA HIS A 46 8.77 6.16 -10.21
C HIS A 46 8.85 5.76 -8.73
N GLY A 47 9.96 6.05 -8.05
CA GLY A 47 10.12 5.82 -6.62
C GLY A 47 9.11 6.63 -5.78
N ALA A 48 8.95 7.91 -6.08
CA ALA A 48 8.00 8.79 -5.41
C ALA A 48 6.55 8.30 -5.59
N SER A 49 6.17 7.87 -6.80
CA SER A 49 4.84 7.31 -7.07
C SER A 49 4.61 6.00 -6.32
N LEU A 50 5.59 5.09 -6.28
CA LEU A 50 5.52 3.85 -5.50
C LEU A 50 5.30 4.13 -4.01
N LEU A 51 6.08 5.04 -3.43
CA LEU A 51 5.96 5.44 -2.02
C LEU A 51 4.61 6.11 -1.74
N MET A 52 4.15 7.01 -2.63
CA MET A 52 2.86 7.68 -2.50
C MET A 52 1.71 6.68 -2.44
N HIS A 53 1.61 5.76 -3.41
CA HIS A 53 0.55 4.76 -3.43
C HIS A 53 0.60 3.85 -2.19
N THR A 54 1.80 3.44 -1.77
CA THR A 54 1.99 2.67 -0.54
C THR A 54 1.47 3.43 0.69
N CYS A 55 1.79 4.71 0.81
CA CYS A 55 1.32 5.57 1.90
C CYS A 55 -0.20 5.75 1.89
N LEU A 56 -0.81 5.96 0.71
CA LEU A 56 -2.27 6.11 0.59
C LEU A 56 -3.00 4.83 1.01
N ILE A 57 -2.51 3.67 0.57
CA ILE A 57 -3.06 2.35 0.94
C ILE A 57 -2.91 2.11 2.45
N ALA A 58 -1.74 2.36 3.02
CA ALA A 58 -1.50 2.21 4.44
C ALA A 58 -2.41 3.13 5.26
N PHE A 59 -2.53 4.40 4.88
CA PHE A 59 -3.40 5.38 5.54
C PHE A 59 -4.87 4.97 5.49
N ALA A 60 -5.37 4.57 4.31
CA ALA A 60 -6.74 4.10 4.14
C ALA A 60 -7.03 2.85 4.97
N GLY A 61 -6.09 1.89 4.98
CA GLY A 61 -6.18 0.67 5.77
C GLY A 61 -6.24 0.94 7.27
N ILE A 62 -5.33 1.78 7.79
CA ILE A 62 -5.32 2.20 9.20
C ILE A 62 -6.63 2.88 9.56
N THR A 63 -7.05 3.87 8.77
CA THR A 63 -8.25 4.68 9.03
C THR A 63 -9.50 3.82 9.05
N ALA A 64 -9.67 2.93 8.06
CA ALA A 64 -10.82 2.02 7.99
C ALA A 64 -10.88 1.04 9.18
N HIS A 65 -9.73 0.56 9.65
CA HIS A 65 -9.65 -0.45 10.70
C HIS A 65 -9.55 0.13 12.12
N THR A 66 -9.38 1.44 12.29
CA THR A 66 -9.42 2.09 13.63
C THR A 66 -10.73 1.84 14.37
N ARG A 67 -11.86 1.76 13.66
CA ARG A 67 -13.16 1.40 14.25
C ARG A 67 -13.19 -0.04 14.73
N LEU A 68 -12.48 -0.94 14.04
CA LEU A 68 -12.36 -2.35 14.43
C LEU A 68 -11.57 -2.50 15.74
N LEU A 69 -10.57 -1.66 15.98
CA LEU A 69 -9.79 -1.66 17.23
C LEU A 69 -10.68 -1.43 18.46
N HIS A 70 -11.72 -0.59 18.35
CA HIS A 70 -12.67 -0.38 19.45
C HIS A 70 -13.41 -1.69 19.80
N TYR A 71 -13.93 -2.40 18.81
CA TYR A 71 -14.62 -3.68 19.00
C TYR A 71 -13.68 -4.80 19.48
N VAL A 72 -12.45 -4.88 18.98
CA VAL A 72 -11.47 -5.88 19.40
C VAL A 72 -11.07 -5.69 20.86
N ARG A 73 -10.99 -4.44 21.34
CA ARG A 73 -10.71 -4.15 22.76
C ARG A 73 -11.84 -4.55 23.69
N GLU A 74 -13.08 -4.45 23.22
CA GLU A 74 -14.28 -4.85 23.99
C GLU A 74 -14.39 -6.37 24.13
N PHE A 75 -13.97 -7.12 23.11
CA PHE A 75 -14.05 -8.58 23.08
C PHE A 75 -12.83 -9.29 23.68
N ALA A 76 -11.72 -8.57 23.90
CA ALA A 76 -10.49 -9.15 24.44
C ALA A 76 -10.49 -9.14 25.98
N ASP A 77 -9.95 -10.21 26.59
CA ASP A 77 -9.76 -10.30 28.05
C ASP A 77 -8.96 -9.13 28.63
N SER A 78 -8.12 -8.47 27.81
CA SER A 78 -7.52 -7.20 28.16
C SER A 78 -7.38 -6.28 26.96
N SER A 79 -7.65 -4.98 27.18
CA SER A 79 -7.48 -3.92 26.17
C SER A 79 -6.06 -3.89 25.57
N ARG A 80 -5.05 -4.28 26.36
CA ARG A 80 -3.65 -4.37 25.91
C ARG A 80 -3.46 -5.53 24.94
N ALA A 81 -3.96 -6.73 25.26
CA ALA A 81 -3.90 -7.89 24.37
C ALA A 81 -4.65 -7.64 23.05
N GLY A 82 -5.85 -7.04 23.12
CA GLY A 82 -6.61 -6.66 21.93
C GLY A 82 -5.88 -5.66 21.04
N THR A 83 -5.19 -4.68 21.64
CA THR A 83 -4.37 -3.71 20.90
C THR A 83 -3.15 -4.37 20.24
N HIS A 84 -2.44 -5.25 20.95
CA HIS A 84 -1.31 -5.98 20.38
C HIS A 84 -1.73 -6.90 19.22
N ALA A 85 -2.83 -7.64 19.38
CA ALA A 85 -3.36 -8.50 18.32
C ALA A 85 -3.75 -7.70 17.08
N PHE A 86 -4.41 -6.54 17.28
CA PHE A 86 -4.76 -5.64 16.18
C PHE A 86 -3.53 -5.13 15.43
N PHE A 87 -2.51 -4.63 16.14
CA PHE A 87 -1.28 -4.16 15.50
C PHE A 87 -0.51 -5.28 14.81
N ALA A 88 -0.46 -6.49 15.40
CA ALA A 88 0.15 -7.65 14.77
C ALA A 88 -0.57 -8.03 13.47
N TRP A 89 -1.90 -8.04 13.47
CA TRP A 89 -2.68 -8.29 12.25
C TRP A 89 -2.51 -7.19 11.21
N LEU A 90 -2.52 -5.92 11.62
CA LEU A 90 -2.30 -4.79 10.71
C LEU A 90 -0.91 -4.86 10.09
N ALA A 91 0.14 -5.07 10.89
CA ALA A 91 1.51 -5.18 10.42
C ALA A 91 1.70 -6.40 9.49
N GLY A 92 1.14 -7.55 9.84
CA GLY A 92 1.18 -8.74 9.00
C GLY A 92 0.50 -8.55 7.65
N ASN A 93 -0.68 -7.91 7.63
CA ASN A 93 -1.39 -7.59 6.39
C ASN A 93 -0.63 -6.56 5.54
N LEU A 94 -0.01 -5.54 6.15
CA LEU A 94 0.83 -4.59 5.41
C LEU A 94 2.06 -5.29 4.82
N PHE A 95 2.75 -6.12 5.60
CA PHE A 95 3.97 -6.80 5.18
C PHE A 95 3.71 -7.80 4.04
N VAL A 96 2.72 -8.69 4.21
CA VAL A 96 2.37 -9.68 3.19
C VAL A 96 1.70 -9.00 1.99
N GLY A 97 0.80 -8.05 2.25
CA GLY A 97 0.08 -7.32 1.19
C GLY A 97 1.03 -6.53 0.29
N ALA A 98 2.07 -5.91 0.85
CA ALA A 98 3.09 -5.22 0.06
C ALA A 98 3.85 -6.17 -0.87
N GLN A 99 4.28 -7.33 -0.36
CA GLN A 99 4.99 -8.33 -1.16
C GLN A 99 4.08 -8.96 -2.23
N VAL A 100 2.81 -9.22 -1.92
CA VAL A 100 1.84 -9.72 -2.92
C VAL A 100 1.59 -8.66 -3.99
N SER A 101 1.40 -7.40 -3.59
CA SER A 101 1.22 -6.28 -4.53
C SER A 101 2.44 -6.06 -5.42
N TRP A 102 3.65 -6.33 -4.91
CA TRP A 102 4.90 -6.27 -5.68
C TRP A 102 5.02 -7.36 -6.75
N ASN A 103 4.45 -8.54 -6.49
CA ASN A 103 4.37 -9.60 -7.49
C ASN A 103 3.33 -9.29 -8.58
N LEU A 104 2.32 -8.49 -8.26
CA LEU A 104 1.30 -8.02 -9.18
C LEU A 104 1.80 -6.79 -9.97
N ARG A 105 2.26 -7.02 -11.20
CA ARG A 105 2.74 -5.96 -12.10
C ARG A 105 1.72 -4.89 -12.51
N PRO A 106 0.38 -5.06 -12.53
CA PRO A 106 -0.52 -3.97 -12.95
C PRO A 106 -0.55 -2.80 -11.96
N PHE A 107 -0.04 -2.96 -10.73
CA PHE A 107 -0.02 -1.90 -9.72
C PHE A 107 1.24 -1.02 -9.75
N PHE A 108 2.37 -1.55 -10.21
CA PHE A 108 3.66 -0.84 -10.20
C PHE A 108 4.45 -1.14 -11.49
N VAL A 109 4.05 -0.48 -12.58
CA VAL A 109 4.72 -0.60 -13.87
C VAL A 109 6.00 0.23 -13.86
N SER A 110 7.15 -0.44 -14.02
CA SER A 110 8.42 0.24 -14.25
C SER A 110 8.48 0.84 -15.67
N PRO A 111 9.07 2.03 -15.86
CA PRO A 111 9.10 2.70 -17.16
C PRO A 111 9.85 1.84 -18.19
N GLY A 112 9.15 1.37 -19.24
CA GLY A 112 9.72 0.57 -20.32
C GLY A 112 9.45 -0.94 -20.24
N LEU A 113 8.74 -1.43 -19.21
CA LEU A 113 8.31 -2.83 -19.13
C LEU A 113 6.86 -3.01 -19.58
N LYS A 114 6.56 -4.16 -20.18
CA LYS A 114 5.19 -4.51 -20.60
C LYS A 114 4.29 -4.71 -19.39
N VAL A 115 3.03 -4.27 -19.51
CA VAL A 115 1.99 -4.54 -18.52
C VAL A 115 1.71 -6.04 -18.53
N GLU A 116 2.03 -6.69 -17.43
CA GLU A 116 1.81 -8.13 -17.21
C GLU A 116 1.06 -8.32 -15.90
N PHE A 117 0.37 -9.43 -15.73
CA PHE A 117 -0.42 -9.69 -14.52
C PHE A 117 0.47 -10.13 -13.34
N LEU A 118 1.43 -11.01 -13.61
CA LEU A 118 2.42 -11.51 -12.67
C LEU A 118 3.81 -11.15 -13.17
N ARG A 119 4.74 -10.86 -12.26
CA ARG A 119 6.15 -10.68 -12.58
C ARG A 119 6.73 -12.00 -13.12
N GLU A 120 7.44 -11.97 -14.25
CA GLU A 120 8.12 -13.16 -14.80
C GLU A 120 9.20 -13.73 -13.85
N ASP A 121 9.90 -12.85 -13.12
CA ASP A 121 10.90 -13.21 -12.12
C ASP A 121 10.47 -12.79 -10.69
N PRO A 122 9.51 -13.50 -10.05
CA PRO A 122 9.01 -13.13 -8.73
C PRO A 122 10.05 -13.24 -7.61
N PHE A 123 11.16 -13.95 -7.85
CA PHE A 123 12.26 -14.13 -6.90
C PHE A 123 13.45 -13.19 -7.13
N ASN A 124 13.46 -12.42 -8.21
CA ASN A 124 14.58 -11.56 -8.58
C ASN A 124 14.30 -10.11 -8.12
N GLY A 125 14.44 -9.92 -6.79
CA GLY A 125 14.23 -8.66 -6.08
C GLY A 125 12.90 -8.59 -5.31
N ASN A 126 12.89 -7.88 -4.18
CA ASN A 126 11.70 -7.76 -3.31
C ASN A 126 11.18 -6.32 -3.17
N PHE A 127 9.96 -6.16 -2.65
CA PHE A 127 9.35 -4.85 -2.42
C PHE A 127 10.22 -3.95 -1.54
N TYR A 128 10.81 -4.50 -0.49
CA TYR A 128 11.58 -3.76 0.50
C TYR A 128 12.87 -3.18 -0.08
N GLU A 129 13.53 -3.91 -0.98
CA GLU A 129 14.67 -3.43 -1.76
C GLU A 129 14.27 -2.25 -2.65
N ALA A 130 13.12 -2.36 -3.33
CA ALA A 130 12.60 -1.29 -4.18
C ALA A 130 12.24 -0.04 -3.39
N VAL A 131 11.70 -0.19 -2.18
CA VAL A 131 11.45 0.92 -1.24
C VAL A 131 12.77 1.58 -0.83
N ILE A 132 13.80 0.82 -0.47
CA ILE A 132 15.12 1.37 -0.12
C ILE A 132 15.71 2.15 -1.30
N VAL A 133 15.64 1.60 -2.51
CA VAL A 133 16.10 2.26 -3.74
C VAL A 133 15.28 3.53 -4.01
N ALA A 134 13.95 3.47 -3.85
CA ALA A 134 13.08 4.63 -4.02
C ALA A 134 13.43 5.75 -3.03
N PHE A 135 13.65 5.43 -1.76
CA PHE A 135 14.10 6.40 -0.76
C PHE A 135 15.45 7.02 -1.13
N LYS A 136 16.42 6.21 -1.56
CA LYS A 136 17.72 6.71 -2.04
C LYS A 136 17.54 7.66 -3.21
N ASN A 137 16.77 7.28 -4.22
CA ASN A 137 16.54 8.08 -5.42
C ASN A 137 15.87 9.42 -5.10
N VAL A 138 14.91 9.45 -4.16
CA VAL A 138 14.24 10.68 -3.73
C VAL A 138 15.16 11.57 -2.90
N SER A 139 16.02 11.00 -2.05
CA SER A 139 16.97 11.75 -1.22
C SER A 139 18.14 12.38 -1.99
N GLN A 140 18.32 12.00 -3.26
CA GLN A 140 19.39 12.47 -4.15
C GLN A 140 18.88 13.53 -5.16
N ILE A 141 17.59 13.89 -5.10
CA ILE A 141 16.98 15.05 -5.79
C ILE A 141 17.25 16.28 -4.93
#